data_AF-A0A6B9ZI18-F1
#
_entry.id   AF-A0A6B9ZI18-F1
#
_cell.length_a   1.000
_cell.length_b   1.000
_cell.length_c   1.000
_cell.angle_alpha   90.00
_cell.angle_beta   90.00
_cell.angle_gamma   90.00
#
_symmetry.space_group_name_H-M   'P 1'
#
loop_
_entity.id
_entity.type
_entity.pdbx_description
1 polymer ?
#
loop_
_entity_poly.entity_id
_entity_poly.type
_entity_poly.pdbx_seq_one_letter_code
_entity_poly.pdbx_strand_id
1 'polypeptide(L)'
;MLYIIFKLIINVLIVGLFLYSKLLPYEERLTGQFKQTFGFFKSIFKPVLSLFSGIKPFQVGTGLSVDMTQIILLIILLVLNWFY
;
A
#
# COMPACT_ATOMS: atom_id res chain seq x y z
N MET A 1 -18.14 18.59 4.90
CA MET A 1 -16.76 18.71 5.41
C MET A 1 -16.16 17.34 5.75
N LEU A 2 -16.79 16.55 6.64
CA LEU A 2 -16.31 15.20 7.01
C LEU A 2 -16.13 14.26 5.81
N TYR A 3 -17.08 14.26 4.87
CA TYR A 3 -17.01 13.50 3.61
C TYR A 3 -15.73 13.81 2.81
N ILE A 4 -15.42 15.11 2.63
CA ILE A 4 -14.24 15.56 1.88
C ILE A 4 -12.95 15.13 2.58
N ILE A 5 -12.90 15.21 3.92
CA ILE A 5 -11.75 14.77 4.71
C ILE A 5 -11.53 13.25 4.55
N PHE A 6 -12.60 12.46 4.63
CA PHE A 6 -12.52 11.02 4.47
C PHE A 6 -12.01 10.62 3.07
N LYS A 7 -12.56 11.26 2.03
CA LYS A 7 -12.10 11.06 0.66
C LYS A 7 -10.63 11.43 0.48
N LEU A 8 -10.18 12.54 1.08
CA LEU A 8 -8.78 12.96 1.04
C LEU A 8 -7.87 11.94 1.73
N ILE A 9 -8.26 11.40 2.89
CA ILE A 9 -7.53 10.35 3.59
C ILE A 9 -7.38 9.10 2.72
N ILE A 10 -8.46 8.65 2.06
CA ILE A 10 -8.39 7.48 1.18
C ILE A 10 -7.43 7.73 0.01
N ASN A 11 -7.48 8.91 -0.62
CA ASN A 11 -6.55 9.24 -1.70
C ASN A 11 -5.09 9.27 -1.22
N VAL A 12 -4.82 9.80 -0.02
CA VAL A 12 -3.49 9.73 0.60
C VAL A 12 -3.06 8.29 0.84
N LEU A 13 -3.97 7.40 1.29
CA LEU A 13 -3.67 5.99 1.45
C LEU A 13 -3.41 5.28 0.12
N ILE A 14 -4.13 5.62 -0.96
CA ILE A 14 -3.88 5.07 -2.30
C ILE A 14 -2.48 5.45 -2.78
N VAL A 15 -2.12 6.74 -2.71
CA VAL A 15 -0.78 7.22 -3.08
C VAL A 15 0.28 6.60 -2.18
N GLY A 16 0.00 6.52 -0.87
CA GLY A 16 0.86 5.88 0.12
C GLY A 16 1.11 4.40 -0.19
N LEU A 17 0.08 3.64 -0.57
CA LEU A 17 0.18 2.23 -0.91
C LEU A 17 1.02 2.03 -2.18
N PHE A 18 0.85 2.90 -3.17
CA PHE A 18 1.67 2.90 -4.37
C PHE A 18 3.15 3.15 -4.04
N LEU A 19 3.45 4.17 -3.22
CA LEU A 19 4.81 4.47 -2.79
C LEU A 19 5.40 3.33 -1.96
N TYR A 20 4.62 2.78 -1.02
CA TYR A 20 5.02 1.63 -0.21
C TYR A 20 5.41 0.44 -1.11
N SER A 21 4.57 0.09 -2.09
CA SER A 21 4.84 -1.00 -3.04
C SER A 21 6.15 -0.81 -3.81
N LYS A 22 6.41 0.43 -4.27
CA LYS A 22 7.62 0.76 -5.03
C LYS A 22 8.89 0.79 -4.19
N LEU A 23 8.79 1.21 -2.94
CA LEU A 23 9.95 1.39 -2.05
C LEU A 23 10.25 0.17 -1.20
N LEU A 24 9.29 -0.76 -1.03
CA LEU A 24 9.45 -1.99 -0.24
C LEU A 24 10.69 -2.80 -0.65
N PRO A 25 11.00 -3.03 -1.94
CA PRO A 25 12.21 -3.75 -2.35
C PRO A 25 13.53 -3.03 -2.04
N TYR A 26 13.45 -1.72 -1.76
CA TYR A 26 14.60 -0.86 -1.52
C TYR A 26 14.66 -0.33 -0.09
N GLU A 27 13.89 -0.92 0.84
CA GLU A 27 13.72 -0.44 2.22
C GLU A 27 15.06 -0.14 2.91
N GLU A 28 16.02 -1.05 2.79
CA GLU A 28 17.34 -0.93 3.44
C GLU A 28 18.18 0.23 2.89
N ARG A 29 17.88 0.68 1.67
CA ARG A 29 18.59 1.76 0.97
C ARG A 29 17.93 3.12 1.20
N LEU A 30 16.79 3.19 1.87
CA LEU A 30 16.10 4.44 2.16
C LEU A 30 16.84 5.23 3.25
N THR A 31 16.97 6.54 3.06
CA THR A 31 17.63 7.46 4.00
C THR A 31 16.79 8.71 4.24
N GLY A 32 17.06 9.40 5.36
CA GLY A 32 16.42 10.67 5.71
C GLY A 32 14.89 10.60 5.75
N GLN A 33 14.26 11.60 5.13
CA GLN A 33 12.80 11.79 5.12
C GLN A 33 12.06 10.62 4.43
N PHE A 34 12.62 10.03 3.36
CA PHE A 34 11.98 8.92 2.67
C PHE A 34 11.87 7.66 3.54
N LYS A 35 12.89 7.40 4.39
CA LYS A 35 12.84 6.29 5.36
C LYS A 35 11.73 6.51 6.39
N GLN A 36 11.55 7.76 6.84
CA GLN A 36 10.51 8.11 7.80
C GLN A 36 9.11 7.97 7.20
N THR A 37 8.88 8.54 6.01
CA THR A 37 7.60 8.44 5.30
C THR A 37 7.27 6.98 4.96
N PHE A 38 8.25 6.21 4.49
CA PHE A 38 8.06 4.78 4.25
C PHE A 38 7.74 4.02 5.55
N GLY A 39 8.44 4.33 6.65
CA GLY A 39 8.16 3.74 7.96
C GLY A 39 6.73 3.98 8.45
N PHE A 40 6.20 5.19 8.24
CA PHE A 40 4.80 5.52 8.53
C PHE A 40 3.83 4.69 7.69
N PHE A 41 4.01 4.62 6.37
CA PHE A 41 3.14 3.80 5.53
C PHE A 41 3.30 2.30 5.82
N LYS A 42 4.51 1.84 6.14
CA LYS A 42 4.77 0.46 6.54
C LYS A 42 4.04 0.10 7.84
N SER A 43 3.98 1.00 8.83
CA SER A 43 3.26 0.72 10.08
C SER A 43 1.75 0.63 9.89
N ILE A 44 1.19 1.32 8.88
CA ILE A 44 -0.22 1.24 8.50
C ILE A 44 -0.49 -0.01 7.65
N PHE A 45 0.27 -0.22 6.58
CA PHE A 45 -0.03 -1.28 5.61
C PHE A 45 0.40 -2.65 6.08
N LYS A 46 1.50 -2.82 6.80
CA LYS A 46 1.96 -4.15 7.24
C LYS A 46 0.90 -4.91 8.05
N PRO A 47 0.25 -4.34 9.09
CA PRO A 47 -0.81 -5.06 9.80
C PRO A 47 -2.02 -5.33 8.90
N VAL A 48 -2.41 -4.38 8.05
CA VAL A 48 -3.56 -4.55 7.13
C VAL A 48 -3.28 -5.66 6.12
N LEU A 49 -2.10 -5.68 5.49
CA LEU A 49 -1.68 -6.71 4.53
C LEU A 49 -1.51 -8.07 5.21
N SER A 50 -1.15 -8.11 6.49
CA SER A 50 -1.01 -9.38 7.23
C SER A 50 -2.35 -10.13 7.39
N LEU A 51 -3.49 -9.42 7.35
CA LEU A 51 -4.82 -10.02 7.28
C LEU A 51 -5.03 -10.85 6.00
N PHE A 52 -4.23 -10.57 4.95
CA PHE A 52 -4.25 -11.25 3.67
C PHE A 52 -3.03 -12.18 3.47
N SER A 53 -2.31 -12.52 4.54
CA SER A 53 -1.06 -13.30 4.48
C SER A 53 -1.18 -14.71 3.85
N GLY A 54 -2.41 -15.22 3.68
CA GLY A 54 -2.68 -16.49 2.98
C GLY A 54 -2.62 -16.41 1.46
N ILE A 55 -2.51 -15.21 0.87
CA ILE A 55 -2.56 -15.00 -0.58
C ILE A 55 -1.14 -15.11 -1.16
N LYS A 56 -0.96 -16.06 -2.08
CA LYS A 56 0.33 -16.27 -2.73
C LYS A 56 0.64 -15.14 -3.72
N PRO A 57 1.90 -14.66 -3.78
CA PRO A 57 2.34 -13.78 -4.84
C PRO A 57 2.12 -14.42 -6.21
N PHE A 58 1.68 -13.64 -7.18
CA PHE A 58 1.41 -14.13 -8.53
C PHE A 58 2.65 -13.95 -9.40
N GLN A 59 3.15 -15.03 -9.98
CA GLN A 59 4.35 -14.97 -10.81
C GLN A 59 4.00 -14.37 -12.18
N VAL A 60 4.67 -13.27 -12.54
CA VAL A 60 4.50 -12.57 -13.82
C VAL A 60 5.73 -12.70 -14.73
N GLY A 61 6.81 -13.29 -14.22
CA GLY A 61 8.02 -13.57 -14.98
C GLY A 61 9.00 -14.42 -14.19
N THR A 62 10.13 -14.76 -14.79
CA THR A 62 11.23 -15.47 -14.13
C THR A 62 11.81 -14.60 -13.01
N GLY A 63 11.61 -15.02 -11.75
CA GLY A 63 12.05 -14.25 -10.58
C GLY A 63 11.23 -12.98 -10.30
N LEU A 64 10.14 -12.75 -11.03
CA LEU A 64 9.27 -11.58 -10.86
C LEU A 64 7.87 -12.03 -10.42
N SER A 65 7.49 -11.62 -9.21
CA SER A 65 6.15 -11.87 -8.66
C SER A 65 5.49 -10.56 -8.23
N VAL A 66 4.18 -10.49 -8.41
CA VAL A 66 3.35 -9.39 -7.95
C VAL A 66 2.72 -9.78 -6.63
N ASP A 67 2.84 -8.89 -5.64
CA ASP A 67 2.19 -9.06 -4.35
C ASP A 67 0.68 -8.80 -4.49
N MET A 68 -0.09 -9.88 -4.58
CA MET A 68 -1.54 -9.83 -4.76
C MET A 68 -2.25 -9.21 -3.55
N THR A 69 -1.64 -9.24 -2.35
CA THR A 69 -2.24 -8.63 -1.16
C THR A 69 -2.35 -7.11 -1.32
N GLN A 70 -1.32 -6.48 -1.90
CA GLN A 70 -1.30 -5.05 -2.19
C GLN A 70 -2.31 -4.68 -3.27
N ILE A 71 -2.45 -5.52 -4.30
CA ILE A 71 -3.46 -5.32 -5.36
C ILE A 71 -4.87 -5.37 -4.79
N ILE A 72 -5.16 -6.34 -3.92
CA ILE A 72 -6.48 -6.46 -3.27
C ILE A 72 -6.75 -5.25 -2.38
N LEU A 73 -5.78 -4.83 -1.58
CA LEU A 73 -5.92 -3.64 -0.74
C LEU A 73 -6.16 -2.38 -1.59
N LEU A 74 -5.49 -2.24 -2.73
CA LEU A 74 -5.71 -1.14 -3.66
C LEU A 74 -7.14 -1.14 -4.20
N ILE A 75 -7.67 -2.30 -4.62
CA ILE A 75 -9.05 -2.42 -5.11
C ILE A 75 -10.03 -2.00 -4.00
N ILE A 76 -9.82 -2.44 -2.76
CA ILE A 76 -10.65 -2.06 -1.61
C ILE A 76 -10.63 -0.52 -1.42
N LEU A 77 -9.45 0.10 -1.43
CA LEU A 77 -9.34 1.55 -1.29
C LEU A 77 -10.01 2.31 -2.43
N LEU A 78 -9.91 1.83 -3.68
CA LEU A 78 -10.57 2.44 -4.83
C LEU A 78 -12.10 2.33 -4.75
N VAL A 79 -12.61 1.18 -4.33
CA VAL A 79 -14.04 0.96 -4.10
C VAL A 79 -14.55 1.89 -2.98
N LEU A 80 -13.82 1.99 -1.87
CA LEU A 80 -14.16 2.91 -0.79
C LEU A 80 -14.15 4.38 -1.26
N ASN A 81 -13.19 4.78 -2.09
CA ASN A 81 -13.10 6.12 -2.67
C ASN A 81 -14.24 6.43 -3.68
N TRP A 82 -14.79 5.40 -4.32
CA TRP A 82 -15.95 5.56 -5.20
C TRP A 82 -17.20 5.83 -4.37
N PHE A 83 -17.46 4.99 -3.37
CA PHE A 83 -18.69 5.06 -2.57
C PHE A 83 -18.74 6.24 -1.60
N TYR A 84 -17.59 6.65 -1.07
CA TYR A 84 -17.45 7.74 -0.09
C TYR A 84 -16.58 8.89 -0.62
#